data_AF-A0A817EZM9-F1
#
_entry.id   AF-A0A817EZM9-F1
#
_cell.length_a   1.000
_cell.length_b   1.000
_cell.length_c   1.000
_cell.angle_alpha   90.00
_cell.angle_beta   90.00
_cell.angle_gamma   90.00
#
_symmetry.space_group_name_H-M   'P 1'
#
loop_
_entity.id
_entity.type
_entity.pdbx_description
1 polymer ?
#
loop_
_entity_poly.entity_id
_entity_poly.type
_entity_poly.pdbx_seq_one_letter_code
_entity_poly.pdbx_strand_id
1 'polypeptide(L)'
;MIIVHDKKEYGRFELRSSMTLECIWSIALDEGYRCRSFNYNQWIVIKHEKPEILHISNDGRILEQQQYDSKLKNVAVLNNNIFIIKTAGRIDLHEI
;
A
#
# COMPACT_ATOMS: atom_id res chain seq x y z
N MET A 1 6.50 7.68 10.38
CA MET A 1 7.35 6.62 9.79
C MET A 1 6.51 5.36 9.65
N ILE A 2 6.46 4.75 8.47
CA ILE A 2 5.81 3.45 8.29
C ILE A 2 6.83 2.34 8.55
N ILE A 3 6.45 1.36 9.37
CA ILE A 3 7.18 0.11 9.55
C ILE A 3 6.32 -1.03 8.98
N VAL A 4 6.94 -1.85 8.15
CA VAL A 4 6.34 -3.07 7.60
C VAL A 4 6.98 -4.26 8.32
N HIS A 5 6.17 -5.00 9.08
CA HIS A 5 6.58 -6.26 9.66
C HIS A 5 6.06 -7.37 8.75
N ASP A 6 6.97 -8.08 8.08
CA ASP A 6 6.61 -9.19 7.19
C ASP A 6 7.11 -10.50 7.81
N LYS A 7 6.19 -11.34 8.28
CA LYS A 7 6.47 -12.72 8.71
C LYS A 7 5.61 -13.66 7.86
N LYS A 8 6.11 -14.87 7.62
CA LYS A 8 5.55 -15.90 6.71
C LYS A 8 4.02 -16.12 6.73
N GLU A 9 3.35 -15.74 7.81
CA GLU A 9 1.90 -15.94 7.99
C GLU A 9 1.16 -14.67 8.41
N TYR A 10 1.88 -13.57 8.68
CA TYR A 10 1.27 -12.29 9.01
C TYR A 10 2.15 -11.12 8.55
N GLY A 11 1.52 -10.20 7.83
CA GLY A 11 2.04 -8.86 7.61
C GLY A 11 1.42 -7.88 8.60
N ARG A 12 2.18 -6.86 8.98
CA ARG A 12 1.63 -5.75 9.77
C ARG A 12 2.22 -4.44 9.30
N PHE A 13 1.32 -3.50 9.03
CA PHE A 13 1.70 -2.12 8.74
C PHE A 13 1.44 -1.30 9.98
N GLU A 14 2.45 -0.55 10.39
CA GLU A 14 2.38 0.34 11.54
C GLU A 14 2.79 1.75 11.10
N LEU A 15 1.95 2.73 11.38
CA LEU A 15 2.39 4.12 11.41
C LEU A 15 2.89 4.45 12.80
N ARG A 16 4.15 4.83 12.87
CA ARG A 16 4.78 5.29 14.11
C ARG A 16 5.20 6.74 14.01
N SER A 17 5.11 7.46 15.12
CA SER A 17 5.76 8.76 15.28
C SER A 17 7.26 8.59 15.05
N SER A 18 7.86 9.40 14.18
CA SER A 18 9.32 9.36 13.96
C SER A 18 10.11 9.92 15.13
N MET A 19 9.47 10.71 16.01
CA MET A 19 10.11 11.32 17.17
C MET A 19 10.05 10.41 18.40
N THR A 20 8.90 9.81 18.65
CA THR A 20 8.65 9.04 19.90
C THR A 20 8.61 7.53 19.67
N LEU A 21 8.56 7.07 18.41
CA LEU A 21 8.33 5.67 18.01
C LEU A 21 6.99 5.06 18.45
N GLU A 22 6.12 5.89 19.05
CA GLU A 22 4.76 5.52 19.42
C GLU A 22 3.98 5.06 18.19
N CYS A 23 3.24 3.96 18.35
CA CYS A 23 2.36 3.44 17.32
C CYS A 23 1.07 4.27 17.28
N ILE A 24 0.86 5.00 16.18
CA ILE A 24 -0.32 5.81 15.93
C ILE A 24 -1.48 4.90 15.51
N TRP A 25 -1.22 4.01 14.56
CA TRP A 25 -2.15 2.96 14.17
C TRP A 25 -1.41 1.75 13.62
N SER A 26 -2.11 0.61 13.62
CA SER A 26 -1.63 -0.62 13.02
C SER A 26 -2.76 -1.34 12.31
N ILE A 27 -2.46 -1.92 11.14
CA ILE A 27 -3.34 -2.81 10.41
C ILE A 27 -2.63 -4.14 10.14
N ALA A 28 -3.32 -5.24 10.40
CA ALA A 28 -2.87 -6.57 10.03
C ALA A 28 -3.24 -6.83 8.56
N LEU A 29 -2.25 -7.21 7.78
CA LEU A 29 -2.42 -7.65 6.40
C LEU A 29 -1.78 -9.05 6.27
N ASP A 30 -1.99 -9.75 5.15
CA ASP A 30 -1.20 -10.96 4.88
C ASP A 30 0.28 -10.59 4.59
N GLU A 31 1.13 -11.56 4.23
CA GLU A 31 2.52 -11.31 3.86
C GLU A 31 2.68 -10.66 2.46
N GLY A 32 3.89 -10.15 2.20
CA GLY A 32 4.33 -9.81 0.85
C GLY A 32 3.78 -8.49 0.29
N TYR A 33 3.47 -7.53 1.16
CA TYR A 33 3.02 -6.21 0.73
C TYR A 33 4.18 -5.20 0.63
N ARG A 34 4.04 -4.26 -0.30
CA ARG A 34 4.86 -3.05 -0.40
C ARG A 34 3.96 -1.84 -0.20
N CYS A 35 4.45 -0.80 0.47
CA CYS A 35 3.69 0.44 0.63
C CYS A 35 4.39 1.65 0.04
N ARG A 36 3.60 2.65 -0.32
CA ARG A 36 4.07 3.99 -0.67
C ARG A 36 3.13 5.04 -0.09
N SER A 37 3.69 6.15 0.40
CA SER A 37 2.87 7.29 0.82
C SER A 37 2.21 7.95 -0.39
N PHE A 38 1.00 8.42 -0.18
CA PHE A 38 0.15 9.12 -1.14
C PHE A 38 -0.48 10.33 -0.45
N ASN A 39 -0.45 11.48 -1.12
CA ASN A 39 -0.98 12.74 -0.58
C ASN A 39 -0.58 13.06 0.88
N TYR A 40 0.66 12.70 1.23
CA TYR A 40 1.30 12.88 2.54
C TYR A 40 0.64 12.18 3.74
N ASN A 41 -0.64 11.84 3.65
CA ASN A 41 -1.45 11.35 4.76
C ASN A 41 -2.17 10.05 4.44
N GLN A 42 -1.98 9.46 3.27
CA GLN A 42 -2.57 8.19 2.88
C GLN A 42 -1.48 7.25 2.40
N TRP A 43 -1.82 5.96 2.29
CA TRP A 43 -0.89 4.93 1.83
C TRP A 43 -1.53 4.06 0.78
N ILE A 44 -0.76 3.78 -0.26
CA ILE A 44 -1.08 2.72 -1.20
C ILE A 44 -0.25 1.52 -0.84
N VAL A 45 -0.93 0.40 -0.62
CA VAL A 45 -0.33 -0.87 -0.26
C VAL A 45 -0.64 -1.89 -1.35
N ILE A 46 0.39 -2.55 -1.87
CA ILE A 46 0.31 -3.45 -3.03
C ILE A 46 0.79 -4.81 -2.58
N LYS A 47 -0.01 -5.84 -2.83
CA LYS A 47 0.41 -7.21 -2.56
C LYS A 47 1.22 -7.77 -3.72
N HIS A 48 2.30 -8.48 -3.42
CA HIS A 48 3.13 -9.09 -4.44
C HIS A 48 2.47 -10.32 -5.07
N GLU A 49 1.78 -11.14 -4.27
CA GLU A 49 1.22 -12.41 -4.73
C GLU A 49 -0.22 -12.33 -5.24
N LYS A 50 -1.03 -11.42 -4.70
CA LYS A 50 -2.35 -11.13 -5.27
C LYS A 50 -2.28 -9.81 -6.02
N PRO A 51 -2.90 -9.71 -7.19
CA PRO A 51 -2.94 -8.46 -7.94
C PRO A 51 -3.94 -7.50 -7.28
N GLU A 52 -3.66 -7.06 -6.06
CA GLU A 52 -4.52 -6.17 -5.29
C GLU A 52 -3.77 -4.92 -4.82
N ILE A 53 -4.52 -3.82 -4.79
CA ILE A 53 -4.10 -2.53 -4.25
C ILE A 53 -5.08 -2.15 -3.15
N LEU A 54 -4.54 -1.71 -2.02
CA LEU A 54 -5.27 -1.18 -0.89
C LEU A 54 -4.94 0.31 -0.75
N HIS A 55 -5.97 1.14 -0.68
CA HIS A 55 -5.87 2.54 -0.30
C HIS A 55 -6.17 2.67 1.19
N ILE A 56 -5.21 3.14 1.96
CA ILE A 56 -5.28 3.25 3.42
C ILE A 56 -5.27 4.72 3.81
N SER A 57 -6.24 5.11 4.65
CA SER A 57 -6.40 6.45 5.22
C SER A 57 -5.33 6.79 6.25
N ASN A 58 -5.29 8.07 6.66
CA ASN A 58 -4.40 8.59 7.69
C ASN A 58 -4.53 7.89 9.07
N ASP A 59 -5.70 7.31 9.36
CA ASP A 59 -6.03 6.61 10.59
C ASP A 59 -5.98 5.07 10.45
N GLY A 60 -5.44 4.56 9.33
CA GLY A 60 -5.18 3.13 9.14
C GLY A 60 -6.40 2.32 8.68
N ARG A 61 -7.47 2.96 8.21
CA ARG A 61 -8.63 2.27 7.62
C ARG A 61 -8.40 2.04 6.13
N ILE A 62 -8.85 0.89 5.62
CA ILE A 62 -8.90 0.65 4.18
C ILE A 62 -10.08 1.47 3.63
N LEU A 63 -9.76 2.46 2.80
CA LEU A 63 -10.73 3.30 2.08
C LEU A 63 -11.25 2.57 0.85
N GLU A 64 -10.33 1.93 0.11
CA GLU A 64 -10.63 1.23 -1.12
C GLU A 64 -9.73 -0.01 -1.26
N GLN A 65 -10.30 -1.05 -1.85
CA GLN A 65 -9.57 -2.24 -2.27
C GLN A 65 -9.92 -2.53 -3.72
N GLN A 66 -8.91 -2.54 -4.58
CA GLN A 66 -9.08 -2.86 -5.99
C GLN A 66 -8.29 -4.11 -6.35
N GLN A 67 -8.96 -5.04 -7.04
CA GLN A 67 -8.33 -6.18 -7.68
C GLN A 67 -8.04 -5.89 -9.15
N TYR A 68 -6.95 -6.47 -9.63
CA TYR A 68 -6.49 -6.41 -11.00
C TYR A 68 -6.43 -7.82 -11.57
N ASP A 69 -6.70 -7.99 -12.86
CA ASP A 69 -6.70 -9.32 -13.48
C ASP A 69 -5.29 -9.92 -13.66
N SER A 70 -4.24 -9.14 -13.40
CA SER A 70 -2.86 -9.53 -13.71
C SER A 70 -1.88 -9.09 -12.64
N LYS A 71 -0.83 -9.91 -12.43
CA LYS A 71 0.19 -9.69 -11.41
C LYS A 71 0.80 -8.30 -11.53
N LEU A 72 0.78 -7.57 -10.43
CA LEU A 72 1.34 -6.23 -10.30
C LEU A 72 2.86 -6.34 -10.19
N LYS A 73 3.59 -5.73 -11.14
CA LYS A 73 5.05 -5.74 -11.15
C LYS A 73 5.63 -4.53 -10.42
N ASN A 74 5.04 -3.37 -10.63
CA ASN A 74 5.50 -2.13 -10.00
C ASN A 74 4.37 -1.10 -9.94
N VAL A 75 4.47 -0.17 -8.99
CA VAL A 75 3.58 0.98 -8.88
C VAL A 75 4.42 2.24 -8.65
N ALA A 76 4.19 3.24 -9.47
CA ALA A 76 4.79 4.56 -9.34
C ALA A 76 3.69 5.61 -9.15
N VAL A 77 3.94 6.57 -8.26
CA VAL A 77 3.10 7.77 -8.17
C VAL A 77 3.53 8.70 -9.30
N LEU A 78 2.58 9.09 -10.16
CA LEU A 78 2.82 10.05 -11.23
C LEU A 78 2.53 11.49 -10.77
N ASN A 79 1.42 11.69 -10.05
CA ASN A 79 1.05 12.97 -9.44
C ASN A 79 0.20 12.73 -8.17
N ASN A 80 -0.37 13.79 -7.60
CA ASN A 80 -1.14 13.72 -6.35
C ASN A 80 -2.34 12.78 -6.41
N ASN A 81 -2.87 12.42 -7.59
CA ASN A 81 -4.07 11.57 -7.68
C ASN A 81 -3.89 10.34 -8.59
N ILE A 82 -2.77 10.21 -9.30
CA ILE A 82 -2.58 9.19 -10.33
C ILE A 82 -1.39 8.29 -10.00
N PHE A 83 -1.65 6.99 -10.11
CA PHE A 83 -0.66 5.92 -10.06
C PHE A 83 -0.47 5.30 -11.44
N ILE A 84 0.77 5.00 -11.75
CA ILE A 84 1.14 4.13 -12.85
C ILE A 84 1.34 2.74 -12.28
N ILE A 85 0.54 1.80 -12.76
CA ILE A 85 0.60 0.39 -12.38
C ILE A 85 1.15 -0.39 -13.56
N LYS A 86 2.34 -0.95 -13.39
CA LYS A 86 2.92 -1.87 -14.37
C LYS A 86 2.45 -3.27 -14.07
N THR A 87 1.71 -3.88 -14.98
CA THR A 87 1.33 -5.29 -14.91
C THR A 87 2.25 -6.14 -15.79
N ALA A 88 1.96 -7.44 -15.90
CA ALA A 88 2.75 -8.34 -16.73
C ALA A 88 2.75 -7.97 -18.23
N GLY A 89 1.63 -7.43 -18.73
CA GLY A 89 1.42 -7.17 -20.16
C GLY A 89 0.98 -5.76 -20.54
N ARG A 90 0.69 -4.88 -19.57
CA ARG A 90 0.31 -3.49 -19.84
C ARG A 90 0.73 -2.52 -18.75
N ILE A 91 0.55 -1.23 -19.01
CA ILE A 91 0.67 -0.16 -18.04
C ILE A 91 -0.72 0.43 -17.87
N ASP A 92 -1.24 0.37 -16.66
CA ASP A 92 -2.54 0.95 -16.30
C ASP A 92 -2.31 2.25 -15.53
N LEU A 93 -3.10 3.27 -15.87
CA LEU A 93 -3.21 4.49 -15.08
C LEU A 93 -4.40 4.31 -14.14
N HIS A 94 -4.17 4.54 -12.86
CA HIS A 94 -5.19 4.44 -11.84
C HIS A 94 -5.30 5.78 -11.12
N GLU A 95 -6.49 6.35 -11.15
CA GLU A 95 -6.82 7.62 -10.51
C GLU A 95 -7.64 7.34 -9.25
N ILE A 96 -7.31 8.05 -8.17
CA ILE A 96 -7.99 8.00 -6.87
C ILE A 96 -8.64 9.36 -6.59
#